data_AF-A0A7W9J5Q0-F1
#
_entry.id   AF-A0A7W9J5Q0-F1
#
_cell.length_a   1.000
_cell.length_b   1.000
_cell.length_c   1.000
_cell.angle_alpha   90.00
_cell.angle_beta   90.00
_cell.angle_gamma   90.00
#
_symmetry.space_group_name_H-M   'P 1'
#
loop_
_entity.id
_entity.type
_entity.pdbx_description
1 polymer ?
#
loop_
_entity_poly.entity_id
_entity_poly.type
_entity_poly.pdbx_seq_one_letter_code
_entity_poly.pdbx_strand_id
1 'polypeptide(L)'
;MTDWTAFTALPWQTDPLRVTGGRTPLDVSTAYCAVLAAATPFREGTRFLALPEVRFQQPSGRVGAPGELLPGPEDEFLKQYLHRQAEPFLLRVREPLVLDYSVWSQVRALIEPLWERIGVPVVPVASELVVTDGLSQHLSADGYVTLVWVLHGRLEVAVGGASLAGEEGDLLSWPAGGADVIGTDCLWLRLLVPVDGKLAARQVTELLLAGLDRQRGTDATPYLRMAEAGQLMQPLVETADGLAELSSSAEVERSLRVQWASRVSAAALEPVPAPQRSELVAGLRVRSAARVYRMPDGERWLWAVNGHAFAIGGGDALLAELERGEVLVKDDAYLPLLRRLHSLRAVEVVA
;
A
#
# COMPACT_ATOMS: atom_id res chain seq x y z
N MET A 1 -1.18 -21.30 -7.16
CA MET A 1 -1.89 -20.22 -6.43
C MET A 1 -1.65 -20.48 -4.97
N THR A 2 -1.28 -19.48 -4.16
CA THR A 2 -1.13 -19.67 -2.71
C THR A 2 -2.44 -20.20 -2.14
N ASP A 3 -2.40 -21.32 -1.44
CA ASP A 3 -3.61 -21.86 -0.81
C ASP A 3 -3.92 -21.09 0.46
N TRP A 4 -4.68 -20.01 0.29
CA TRP A 4 -5.16 -19.20 1.41
C TRP A 4 -6.08 -19.97 2.36
N THR A 5 -6.69 -21.07 1.92
CA THR A 5 -7.46 -21.97 2.82
C THR A 5 -6.52 -22.62 3.83
N ALA A 6 -5.47 -23.27 3.32
CA ALA A 6 -4.48 -23.92 4.18
C ALA A 6 -3.76 -22.91 5.06
N PHE A 7 -3.37 -21.75 4.52
CA PHE A 7 -2.70 -20.69 5.29
C PHE A 7 -3.55 -20.15 6.44
N THR A 8 -4.82 -19.80 6.17
CA THR A 8 -5.71 -19.23 7.20
C THR A 8 -6.15 -20.25 8.27
N ALA A 9 -5.98 -21.55 8.02
CA ALA A 9 -6.17 -22.60 9.01
C ALA A 9 -5.00 -22.71 10.01
N LEU A 10 -3.84 -22.11 9.70
CA LEU A 10 -2.67 -22.05 10.58
C LEU A 10 -2.74 -20.82 11.50
N PRO A 11 -2.03 -20.83 12.64
CA PRO A 11 -1.96 -19.69 13.58
C PRO A 11 -1.06 -18.54 13.07
N TRP A 12 -1.24 -18.10 11.83
CA TRP A 12 -0.33 -17.17 11.13
C TRP A 12 -0.21 -15.77 11.75
N GLN A 13 -1.17 -15.39 12.60
CA GLN A 13 -1.15 -14.11 13.33
C GLN A 13 -0.40 -14.17 14.66
N THR A 14 -0.22 -15.36 15.23
CA THR A 14 0.39 -15.54 16.56
C THR A 14 1.72 -16.26 16.49
N ASP A 15 1.92 -17.11 15.49
CA ASP A 15 3.05 -18.01 15.41
C ASP A 15 3.86 -17.73 14.12
N PRO A 16 5.20 -17.82 14.18
CA PRO A 16 6.04 -17.81 13.00
C PRO A 16 5.77 -19.03 12.11
N LEU A 17 5.52 -18.82 10.82
CA LEU A 17 5.18 -19.86 9.85
C LEU A 17 6.01 -19.75 8.57
N ARG A 18 6.26 -20.91 7.95
CA ARG A 18 6.75 -21.05 6.57
C ARG A 18 5.75 -21.89 5.79
N VAL A 19 5.36 -21.40 4.62
CA VAL A 19 4.62 -22.15 3.61
C VAL A 19 5.52 -22.31 2.40
N THR A 20 5.82 -23.57 2.06
CA THR A 20 6.73 -23.90 0.96
C THR A 20 6.02 -23.90 -0.39
N GLY A 21 6.74 -23.54 -1.44
CA GLY A 21 6.28 -23.73 -2.83
C GLY A 21 5.06 -22.88 -3.21
N GLY A 22 4.96 -21.66 -2.69
CA GLY A 22 3.91 -20.70 -3.04
C GLY A 22 4.11 -20.10 -4.43
N ARG A 23 3.05 -19.50 -4.97
CA ARG A 23 3.19 -18.63 -6.15
C ARG A 23 3.66 -17.27 -5.66
N THR A 24 4.79 -16.78 -6.15
CA THR A 24 5.21 -15.40 -5.89
C THR A 24 4.27 -14.42 -6.61
N PRO A 25 3.93 -13.26 -6.00
CA PRO A 25 3.10 -12.25 -6.66
C PRO A 25 3.80 -11.63 -7.87
N LEU A 26 5.12 -11.61 -7.85
CA LEU A 26 5.98 -10.98 -8.84
C LEU A 26 7.12 -11.95 -9.18
N ASP A 27 7.55 -11.95 -10.44
CA ASP A 27 8.85 -12.50 -10.79
C ASP A 27 9.98 -11.56 -10.36
N VAL A 28 11.20 -12.10 -10.30
CA VAL A 28 12.41 -11.38 -9.85
C VAL A 28 12.68 -10.14 -10.70
N SER A 29 12.51 -10.23 -12.02
CA SER A 29 12.82 -9.13 -12.93
C SER A 29 11.83 -7.98 -12.73
N THR A 30 10.54 -8.29 -12.67
CA THR A 30 9.48 -7.30 -12.39
C THR A 30 9.69 -6.61 -11.05
N ALA A 31 9.98 -7.37 -9.98
CA ALA A 31 10.24 -6.79 -8.67
C ALA A 31 11.51 -5.94 -8.65
N TYR A 32 12.59 -6.37 -9.31
CA TYR A 32 13.82 -5.61 -9.38
C TYR A 32 13.68 -4.33 -10.21
N CYS A 33 12.94 -4.37 -11.32
CA CYS A 33 12.57 -3.17 -12.08
C CYS A 33 11.83 -2.13 -11.22
N ALA A 34 10.93 -2.57 -10.33
CA ALA A 34 10.26 -1.68 -9.39
C ALA A 34 11.25 -1.05 -8.38
N VAL A 35 12.26 -1.81 -7.93
CA VAL A 35 13.35 -1.29 -7.08
C VAL A 35 14.19 -0.25 -7.83
N LEU A 36 14.59 -0.53 -9.07
CA LEU A 36 15.33 0.42 -9.94
C LEU A 36 14.55 1.72 -10.14
N ALA A 37 13.28 1.62 -10.52
CA ALA A 37 12.40 2.77 -10.74
C ALA A 37 12.24 3.64 -9.48
N ALA A 38 12.13 3.00 -8.31
CA ALA A 38 12.04 3.70 -7.04
C ALA A 38 13.37 4.33 -6.61
N ALA A 39 14.50 3.68 -6.87
CA ALA A 39 15.83 4.13 -6.49
C ALA A 39 16.35 5.29 -7.34
N THR A 40 15.95 5.38 -8.62
CA THR A 40 16.48 6.35 -9.59
C THR A 40 16.42 7.80 -9.07
N PRO A 41 15.28 8.35 -8.58
CA PRO A 41 15.23 9.74 -8.12
C PRO A 41 16.07 9.98 -6.86
N PHE A 42 16.25 8.97 -6.01
CA PHE A 42 17.06 9.09 -4.79
C PHE A 42 18.56 9.06 -5.12
N ARG A 43 18.95 8.27 -6.12
CA ARG A 43 20.32 8.26 -6.66
C ARG A 43 20.70 9.62 -7.25
N GLU A 44 19.76 10.25 -7.97
CA GLU A 44 19.94 11.58 -8.57
C GLU A 44 19.81 12.73 -7.56
N GLY A 45 19.39 12.45 -6.32
CA GLY A 45 19.16 13.49 -5.30
C GLY A 45 17.93 14.37 -5.58
N THR A 46 16.98 13.91 -6.38
CA THR A 46 15.80 14.68 -6.82
C THR A 46 14.55 14.43 -5.98
N ARG A 47 14.56 13.45 -5.07
CA ARG A 47 13.45 13.19 -4.13
C ARG A 47 13.93 13.04 -2.69
N PHE A 48 13.38 13.89 -1.83
CA PHE A 48 13.48 13.79 -0.37
C PHE A 48 12.05 13.77 0.20
N LEU A 49 11.78 12.85 1.14
CA LEU A 49 10.51 12.79 1.88
C LEU A 49 9.25 12.53 1.03
N ALA A 50 9.37 11.79 -0.07
CA ALA A 50 8.23 11.36 -0.90
C ALA A 50 8.15 9.82 -0.98
N LEU A 51 6.95 9.29 -1.25
CA LEU A 51 6.77 7.87 -1.58
C LEU A 51 7.08 7.61 -3.06
N PRO A 52 7.67 6.45 -3.41
CA PRO A 52 8.22 5.44 -2.50
C PRO A 52 9.43 5.95 -1.71
N GLU A 53 9.61 5.45 -0.48
CA GLU A 53 10.75 5.81 0.36
C GLU A 53 11.89 4.79 0.17
N VAL A 54 13.09 5.28 -0.14
CA VAL A 54 14.28 4.43 -0.29
C VAL A 54 15.23 4.63 0.89
N ARG A 55 15.65 3.52 1.50
CA ARG A 55 16.66 3.49 2.56
C ARG A 55 17.75 2.49 2.23
N PHE A 56 19.00 2.90 2.43
CA PHE A 56 20.17 2.05 2.24
C PHE A 56 20.96 1.97 3.55
N GLN A 57 21.46 0.78 3.87
CA GLN A 57 22.19 0.49 5.09
C GLN A 57 23.37 -0.42 4.81
N GLN A 58 24.41 -0.23 5.61
CA GLN A 58 25.65 -1.01 5.67
C GLN A 58 25.96 -1.33 7.15
N PRO A 59 26.99 -2.13 7.46
CA PRO A 59 27.39 -2.40 8.84
C PRO A 59 27.67 -1.14 9.68
N SER A 60 28.12 -0.07 9.02
CA SER A 60 28.37 1.25 9.63
C SER A 60 27.09 2.04 9.97
N GLY A 61 25.93 1.59 9.50
CA GLY A 61 24.62 2.18 9.78
C GLY A 61 23.88 2.65 8.53
N ARG A 62 22.95 3.59 8.73
CA ARG A 62 22.15 4.16 7.64
C ARG A 62 22.98 5.15 6.82
N VAL A 63 22.96 4.97 5.51
CA VAL A 63 23.58 5.91 4.56
C VAL A 63 22.56 6.97 4.17
N GLY A 64 22.84 8.23 4.50
CA GLY A 64 21.90 9.35 4.25
C GLY A 64 21.76 9.73 2.78
N ALA A 65 22.86 9.68 2.03
CA ALA A 65 22.91 9.99 0.59
C ALA A 65 23.63 8.83 -0.14
N PRO A 66 22.92 7.73 -0.42
CA PRO A 66 23.56 6.52 -0.94
C PRO A 66 24.09 6.66 -2.37
N GLY A 67 23.54 7.57 -3.19
CA GLY A 67 24.07 7.87 -4.54
C GLY A 67 24.30 6.61 -5.37
N GLU A 68 25.54 6.42 -5.82
CA GLU A 68 25.99 5.30 -6.64
C GLU A 68 25.89 3.93 -5.94
N LEU A 69 25.70 3.87 -4.61
CA LEU A 69 25.41 2.62 -3.89
C LEU A 69 24.04 2.07 -4.25
N LEU A 70 23.12 2.91 -4.73
CA LEU A 70 21.81 2.48 -5.24
C LEU A 70 21.94 1.87 -6.65
N PRO A 71 21.01 0.98 -7.04
CA PRO A 71 21.03 0.39 -8.37
C PRO A 71 20.82 1.46 -9.45
N GLY A 72 21.40 1.27 -10.63
CA GLY A 72 21.20 2.18 -11.77
C GLY A 72 21.50 1.55 -13.12
N PRO A 73 21.89 2.33 -14.15
CA PRO A 73 21.88 1.86 -15.54
C PRO A 73 22.80 0.67 -15.85
N GLU A 74 23.89 0.50 -15.08
CA GLU A 74 24.83 -0.63 -15.19
C GLU A 74 24.26 -1.92 -14.57
N ASP A 75 23.20 -1.81 -13.77
CA ASP A 75 22.55 -2.89 -13.04
C ASP A 75 21.22 -3.27 -13.70
N GLU A 76 21.27 -3.78 -14.94
CA GLU A 76 20.06 -4.23 -15.66
C GLU A 76 19.34 -5.38 -14.92
N PHE A 77 20.12 -6.24 -14.24
CA PHE A 77 19.64 -7.39 -13.51
C PHE A 77 20.07 -7.38 -12.04
N LEU A 78 19.22 -7.94 -11.17
CA LEU A 78 19.47 -8.06 -9.72
C LEU A 78 20.87 -8.61 -9.40
N LYS A 79 21.32 -9.65 -10.12
CA LYS A 79 22.62 -10.29 -9.92
C LYS A 79 23.80 -9.35 -10.18
N GLN A 80 23.69 -8.44 -11.14
CA GLN A 80 24.75 -7.46 -11.42
C GLN A 80 24.89 -6.50 -10.24
N TYR A 81 23.75 -6.02 -9.73
CA TYR A 81 23.74 -5.16 -8.56
C TYR A 81 24.28 -5.86 -7.31
N LEU A 82 23.84 -7.09 -7.01
CA LEU A 82 24.36 -7.87 -5.89
C LEU A 82 25.88 -8.05 -6.00
N HIS A 83 26.38 -8.45 -7.17
CA HIS A 83 27.82 -8.66 -7.41
C HIS A 83 28.65 -7.38 -7.27
N ARG A 84 28.06 -6.22 -7.58
CA ARG A 84 28.73 -4.92 -7.48
C ARG A 84 28.94 -4.46 -6.03
N GLN A 85 28.11 -4.93 -5.09
CA GLN A 85 28.22 -4.54 -3.69
C GLN A 85 29.39 -5.28 -3.03
N ALA A 86 30.36 -4.51 -2.52
CA ALA A 86 31.56 -5.06 -1.91
C ALA A 86 31.40 -5.38 -0.41
N GLU A 87 30.42 -4.76 0.24
CA GLU A 87 30.13 -4.92 1.66
C GLU A 87 28.71 -5.46 1.85
N PRO A 88 28.44 -6.16 2.97
CA PRO A 88 27.08 -6.48 3.36
C PRO A 88 26.20 -5.23 3.34
N PHE A 89 24.98 -5.35 2.82
CA PHE A 89 24.11 -4.19 2.69
C PHE A 89 22.64 -4.57 2.77
N LEU A 90 21.80 -3.56 2.97
CA LEU A 90 20.35 -3.68 2.82
C LEU A 90 19.80 -2.41 2.14
N LEU A 91 19.12 -2.63 1.02
CA LEU A 91 18.33 -1.66 0.29
C LEU A 91 16.85 -1.97 0.53
N ARG A 92 16.14 -1.06 1.20
CA ARG A 92 14.69 -1.15 1.40
C ARG A 92 13.97 -0.06 0.64
N VAL A 93 12.98 -0.46 -0.15
CA VAL A 93 12.05 0.44 -0.84
C VAL A 93 10.67 0.23 -0.23
N ARG A 94 10.12 1.27 0.40
CA ARG A 94 8.77 1.28 0.96
C ARG A 94 7.77 1.88 -0.03
N GLU A 95 6.62 1.23 -0.15
CA GLU A 95 5.56 1.48 -1.14
C GLU A 95 6.00 1.47 -2.61
N PRO A 96 6.85 0.52 -3.07
CA PRO A 96 7.34 0.50 -4.44
C PRO A 96 6.21 0.32 -5.47
N LEU A 97 5.14 -0.36 -5.07
CA LEU A 97 4.05 -0.78 -5.96
C LEU A 97 3.27 0.42 -6.53
N VAL A 98 3.29 1.57 -5.84
CA VAL A 98 2.57 2.78 -6.27
C VAL A 98 3.04 3.31 -7.64
N LEU A 99 4.26 2.96 -8.05
CA LEU A 99 4.86 3.43 -9.30
C LEU A 99 4.29 2.75 -10.54
N ASP A 100 3.81 1.50 -10.42
CA ASP A 100 3.35 0.71 -11.55
C ASP A 100 2.06 -0.04 -11.22
N TYR A 101 1.00 0.28 -11.97
CA TYR A 101 -0.30 -0.38 -11.83
C TYR A 101 -0.25 -1.89 -12.05
N SER A 102 0.53 -2.36 -13.02
CA SER A 102 0.61 -3.78 -13.37
C SER A 102 1.22 -4.60 -12.24
N VAL A 103 2.23 -4.06 -11.57
CA VAL A 103 2.90 -4.67 -10.41
C VAL A 103 1.96 -4.64 -9.21
N TRP A 104 1.35 -3.48 -8.93
CA TRP A 104 0.37 -3.33 -7.84
C TRP A 104 -0.84 -4.25 -8.01
N SER A 105 -1.39 -4.37 -9.23
CA SER A 105 -2.58 -5.19 -9.49
C SER A 105 -2.30 -6.68 -9.32
N GLN A 106 -1.08 -7.14 -9.65
CA GLN A 106 -0.67 -8.53 -9.42
C GLN A 106 -0.60 -8.87 -7.92
N VAL A 107 0.02 -8.00 -7.12
CA VAL A 107 0.08 -8.17 -5.65
C VAL A 107 -1.33 -8.10 -5.06
N ARG A 108 -2.14 -7.13 -5.49
CA ARG A 108 -3.54 -7.01 -5.07
C ARG A 108 -4.34 -8.28 -5.35
N ALA A 109 -4.28 -8.81 -6.58
CA ALA A 109 -5.00 -10.01 -6.97
C ALA A 109 -4.54 -11.25 -6.19
N LEU A 110 -3.27 -11.29 -5.76
CA LEU A 110 -2.77 -12.36 -4.91
C LEU A 110 -3.41 -12.33 -3.50
N ILE A 111 -3.56 -11.15 -2.90
CA ILE A 111 -4.02 -11.01 -1.51
C ILE A 111 -5.53 -10.84 -1.36
N GLU A 112 -6.25 -10.44 -2.41
CA GLU A 112 -7.71 -10.29 -2.36
C GLU A 112 -8.43 -11.54 -1.81
N PRO A 113 -8.10 -12.79 -2.23
CA PRO A 113 -8.72 -13.99 -1.68
C PRO A 113 -8.38 -14.28 -0.20
N LEU A 114 -7.31 -13.69 0.34
CA LEU A 114 -7.05 -13.74 1.79
C LEU A 114 -8.11 -12.92 2.52
N TRP A 115 -8.37 -11.69 2.07
CA TRP A 115 -9.34 -10.80 2.72
C TRP A 115 -10.78 -11.25 2.55
N GLU A 116 -11.12 -11.94 1.46
CA GLU A 116 -12.44 -12.59 1.32
C GLU A 116 -12.70 -13.62 2.43
N ARG A 117 -11.65 -14.18 3.04
CA ARG A 117 -11.76 -15.18 4.11
C ARG A 117 -11.80 -14.59 5.50
N ILE A 118 -10.95 -13.60 5.77
CA ILE A 118 -10.74 -13.06 7.13
C ILE A 118 -11.24 -11.63 7.32
N GLY A 119 -11.73 -10.99 6.25
CA GLY A 119 -12.09 -9.58 6.22
C GLY A 119 -10.96 -8.69 5.71
N VAL A 120 -11.34 -7.52 5.17
CA VAL A 120 -10.40 -6.47 4.74
C VAL A 120 -9.98 -5.65 5.97
N PRO A 121 -8.68 -5.40 6.20
CA PRO A 121 -8.27 -4.59 7.34
C PRO A 121 -8.75 -3.14 7.19
N VAL A 122 -9.13 -2.52 8.32
CA VAL A 122 -9.59 -1.12 8.35
C VAL A 122 -8.44 -0.11 8.26
N VAL A 123 -7.20 -0.58 8.25
CA VAL A 123 -5.95 0.18 8.09
C VAL A 123 -5.26 -0.36 6.83
N PRO A 124 -4.53 0.48 6.05
CA PRO A 124 -3.78 0.01 4.90
C PRO A 124 -2.74 -1.08 5.22
N VAL A 125 -2.58 -1.97 4.27
CA VAL A 125 -1.46 -2.90 4.17
C VAL A 125 -0.34 -2.20 3.41
N ALA A 126 0.76 -1.94 4.10
CA ALA A 126 1.96 -1.36 3.51
C ALA A 126 2.80 -2.41 2.79
N SER A 127 3.52 -2.01 1.75
CA SER A 127 4.36 -2.87 0.93
C SER A 127 5.83 -2.43 0.97
N GLU A 128 6.75 -3.39 1.01
CA GLU A 128 8.19 -3.13 0.92
C GLU A 128 8.85 -4.14 -0.02
N LEU A 129 9.74 -3.67 -0.89
CA LEU A 129 10.71 -4.53 -1.59
C LEU A 129 12.07 -4.32 -0.94
N VAL A 130 12.77 -5.41 -0.66
CA VAL A 130 14.09 -5.36 0.00
C VAL A 130 15.07 -6.19 -0.79
N VAL A 131 16.21 -5.58 -1.12
CA VAL A 131 17.39 -6.27 -1.64
C VAL A 131 18.44 -6.26 -0.55
N THR A 132 19.02 -7.41 -0.23
CA THR A 132 20.01 -7.52 0.84
C THR A 132 21.01 -8.63 0.53
N ASP A 133 22.22 -8.46 1.03
CA ASP A 133 23.20 -9.52 1.09
C ASP A 133 24.06 -9.39 2.35
N GLY A 134 24.07 -10.45 3.16
CA GLY A 134 24.95 -10.63 4.32
C GLY A 134 24.71 -9.70 5.52
N LEU A 135 23.85 -8.67 5.41
CA LEU A 135 23.60 -7.73 6.50
C LEU A 135 22.50 -8.24 7.42
N SER A 136 22.85 -8.52 8.67
CA SER A 136 21.86 -8.81 9.71
C SER A 136 21.15 -7.53 10.15
N GLN A 137 19.82 -7.56 10.19
CA GLN A 137 18.99 -6.43 10.59
C GLN A 137 17.86 -6.84 11.53
N HIS A 138 17.67 -6.05 12.59
CA HIS A 138 16.44 -6.08 13.36
C HIS A 138 15.32 -5.30 12.65
N LEU A 139 14.26 -6.00 12.24
CA LEU A 139 13.05 -5.43 11.67
C LEU A 139 11.93 -5.45 12.72
N SER A 140 11.55 -4.28 13.22
CA SER A 140 10.32 -4.11 13.99
C SER A 140 9.21 -3.54 13.11
N ALA A 141 8.01 -4.11 13.26
CA ALA A 141 6.77 -3.56 12.73
C ALA A 141 5.66 -3.71 13.79
N ASP A 142 5.74 -2.86 14.81
CA ASP A 142 4.79 -2.87 15.92
C ASP A 142 3.35 -2.71 15.42
N GLY A 143 2.48 -3.64 15.83
CA GLY A 143 1.08 -3.68 15.42
C GLY A 143 0.82 -4.26 14.04
N TYR A 144 1.83 -4.84 13.36
CA TYR A 144 1.67 -5.49 12.06
C TYR A 144 2.15 -6.94 12.07
N VAL A 145 1.32 -7.86 11.60
CA VAL A 145 1.78 -9.17 11.15
C VAL A 145 2.57 -8.97 9.86
N THR A 146 3.71 -9.64 9.75
CA THR A 146 4.55 -9.55 8.57
C THR A 146 4.33 -10.77 7.68
N LEU A 147 4.02 -10.55 6.40
CA LEU A 147 4.03 -11.56 5.35
C LEU A 147 5.21 -11.29 4.41
N VAL A 148 6.03 -12.30 4.12
CA VAL A 148 7.17 -12.17 3.20
C VAL A 148 7.16 -13.23 2.14
N TRP A 149 7.24 -12.81 0.88
CA TRP A 149 7.55 -13.67 -0.25
C TRP A 149 9.02 -13.53 -0.60
N VAL A 150 9.77 -14.62 -0.48
CA VAL A 150 11.15 -14.67 -0.96
C VAL A 150 11.10 -14.80 -2.47
N LEU A 151 11.54 -13.77 -3.19
CA LEU A 151 11.50 -13.72 -4.64
C LEU A 151 12.79 -14.24 -5.26
N HIS A 152 13.93 -14.05 -4.58
CA HIS A 152 15.23 -14.57 -4.98
C HIS A 152 16.10 -14.82 -3.76
N GLY A 153 17.01 -15.80 -3.85
CA GLY A 153 18.00 -16.09 -2.82
C GLY A 153 17.41 -16.78 -1.59
N ARG A 154 18.00 -16.51 -0.42
CA ARG A 154 17.62 -17.11 0.86
C ARG A 154 17.44 -16.06 1.94
N LEU A 155 16.42 -16.23 2.77
CA LEU A 155 16.11 -15.40 3.91
C LEU A 155 16.06 -16.24 5.18
N GLU A 156 16.79 -15.83 6.20
CA GLU A 156 16.73 -16.40 7.55
C GLU A 156 16.16 -15.37 8.52
N VAL A 157 15.22 -15.81 9.35
CA VAL A 157 14.47 -14.97 10.30
C VAL A 157 14.53 -15.59 11.67
N ALA A 158 14.95 -14.83 12.68
CA ALA A 158 14.83 -15.19 14.09
C ALA A 158 13.76 -14.30 14.76
N VAL A 159 12.72 -14.91 15.32
CA VAL A 159 11.57 -14.20 15.90
C VAL A 159 10.99 -14.98 17.07
N GLY A 160 10.85 -14.33 18.23
CA GLY A 160 10.24 -14.95 19.41
C GLY A 160 10.91 -16.26 19.88
N GLY A 161 12.21 -16.42 19.64
CA GLY A 161 12.95 -17.67 19.93
C GLY A 161 12.80 -18.77 18.87
N ALA A 162 11.97 -18.57 17.85
CA ALA A 162 11.89 -19.45 16.68
C ALA A 162 12.85 -18.97 15.57
N SER A 163 13.27 -19.92 14.72
CA SER A 163 14.04 -19.64 13.51
C SER A 163 13.28 -20.16 12.29
N LEU A 164 13.10 -19.30 11.29
CA LEU A 164 12.54 -19.61 9.98
C LEU A 164 13.64 -19.43 8.93
N ALA A 165 13.64 -20.29 7.92
CA ALA A 165 14.45 -20.10 6.72
C ALA A 165 13.56 -20.29 5.50
N GLY A 166 13.53 -19.31 4.61
CA GLY A 166 12.79 -19.34 3.35
C GLY A 166 13.73 -19.25 2.16
N GLU A 167 13.36 -19.91 1.08
CA GLU A 167 14.02 -19.86 -0.22
C GLU A 167 13.04 -19.29 -1.27
N GLU A 168 13.54 -19.04 -2.48
CA GLU A 168 12.73 -18.55 -3.59
C GLU A 168 11.40 -19.31 -3.74
N GLY A 169 10.28 -18.58 -3.73
CA GLY A 169 8.92 -19.12 -3.80
C GLY A 169 8.24 -19.34 -2.45
N ASP A 170 8.98 -19.30 -1.34
CA ASP A 170 8.38 -19.48 -0.02
C ASP A 170 7.65 -18.22 0.47
N LEU A 171 6.58 -18.47 1.23
CA LEU A 171 5.88 -17.47 2.03
C LEU A 171 6.25 -17.67 3.50
N LEU A 172 6.82 -16.64 4.12
CA LEU A 172 7.05 -16.56 5.56
C LEU A 172 6.01 -15.64 6.20
N SER A 173 5.57 -15.98 7.40
CA SER A 173 4.70 -15.13 8.23
C SER A 173 5.23 -15.09 9.65
N TRP A 174 5.11 -13.95 10.31
CA TRP A 174 5.36 -13.86 11.76
C TRP A 174 4.54 -12.76 12.42
N PRO A 175 4.21 -12.92 13.72
CA PRO A 175 3.40 -11.97 14.47
C PRO A 175 4.04 -10.59 14.59
N ALA A 176 3.24 -9.62 15.04
CA ALA A 176 3.71 -8.28 15.35
C ALA A 176 4.83 -8.27 16.39
N GLY A 177 5.80 -7.39 16.20
CA GLY A 177 6.99 -7.26 17.03
C GLY A 177 8.26 -7.12 16.20
N GLY A 178 9.37 -7.55 16.79
CA GLY A 178 10.69 -7.53 16.17
C GLY A 178 11.13 -8.91 15.67
N ALA A 179 11.81 -8.93 14.53
CA ALA A 179 12.49 -10.11 14.00
C ALA A 179 13.89 -9.73 13.52
N ASP A 180 14.88 -10.55 13.81
CA ASP A 180 16.21 -10.42 13.23
C ASP A 180 16.24 -11.17 11.90
N VAL A 181 16.64 -10.49 10.84
CA VAL A 181 16.68 -11.06 9.49
C VAL A 181 18.08 -11.00 8.92
N ILE A 182 18.45 -12.00 8.15
CA ILE A 182 19.64 -12.00 7.31
C ILE A 182 19.29 -12.63 5.97
N GLY A 183 19.62 -11.94 4.88
CA GLY A 183 19.45 -12.48 3.53
C GLY A 183 20.80 -12.77 2.89
N THR A 184 20.81 -13.73 1.97
CA THR A 184 21.97 -14.05 1.12
C THR A 184 21.53 -13.98 -0.33
N ASP A 185 22.16 -13.10 -1.10
CA ASP A 185 21.79 -12.80 -2.49
C ASP A 185 20.27 -12.59 -2.67
N CYS A 186 19.65 -11.81 -1.78
CA CYS A 186 18.22 -11.93 -1.54
C CYS A 186 17.41 -10.72 -2.02
N LEU A 187 16.28 -11.01 -2.67
CA LEU A 187 15.20 -10.06 -2.96
C LEU A 187 13.89 -10.62 -2.40
N TRP A 188 13.19 -9.84 -1.60
CA TRP A 188 11.88 -10.24 -1.07
C TRP A 188 10.84 -9.12 -1.11
N LEU A 189 9.57 -9.51 -1.24
CA LEU A 189 8.41 -8.65 -1.03
C LEU A 189 7.88 -8.87 0.37
N ARG A 190 7.75 -7.80 1.13
CA ARG A 190 7.15 -7.78 2.46
C ARG A 190 5.84 -7.00 2.43
N LEU A 191 4.80 -7.59 3.01
CA LEU A 191 3.55 -6.90 3.32
C LEU A 191 3.39 -6.78 4.85
N LEU A 192 3.00 -5.60 5.30
CA LEU A 192 2.72 -5.29 6.70
C LEU A 192 1.21 -5.26 6.90
N VAL A 193 0.66 -6.33 7.49
CA VAL A 193 -0.77 -6.50 7.71
C VAL A 193 -1.13 -5.99 9.10
N PRO A 194 -1.96 -4.93 9.23
CA PRO A 194 -2.24 -4.32 10.52
C PRO A 194 -3.13 -5.23 11.39
N VAL A 195 -2.74 -5.40 12.66
CA VAL A 195 -3.46 -6.19 13.67
C VAL A 195 -3.70 -5.45 14.99
N ASP A 196 -3.16 -4.23 15.16
CA ASP A 196 -3.38 -3.40 16.35
C ASP A 196 -4.42 -2.30 16.11
N GLY A 197 -5.46 -2.25 16.94
CA GLY A 197 -6.51 -1.23 16.90
C GLY A 197 -6.00 0.21 17.09
N LYS A 198 -4.83 0.40 17.72
CA LYS A 198 -4.20 1.74 17.83
C LYS A 198 -3.87 2.35 16.47
N LEU A 199 -3.60 1.52 15.46
CA LEU A 199 -3.32 1.99 14.10
C LEU A 199 -4.57 2.62 13.47
N ALA A 200 -5.75 2.11 13.78
CA ALA A 200 -7.02 2.68 13.31
C ALA A 200 -7.28 4.04 14.00
N ALA A 201 -7.05 4.13 15.31
CA ALA A 201 -7.19 5.39 16.05
C ALA A 201 -6.30 6.49 15.46
N ARG A 202 -5.03 6.15 15.14
CA ARG A 202 -4.10 7.08 14.51
C ARG A 202 -4.62 7.63 13.17
N GLN A 203 -5.18 6.78 12.31
CA GLN A 203 -5.75 7.26 11.03
C GLN A 203 -6.93 8.21 11.21
N VAL A 204 -7.82 7.91 12.15
CA VAL A 204 -8.94 8.79 12.47
C VAL A 204 -8.42 10.13 13.00
N THR A 205 -7.42 10.11 13.89
CA THR A 205 -6.79 11.34 14.39
C THR A 205 -6.17 12.16 13.26
N GLU A 206 -5.42 11.54 12.34
CA GLU A 206 -4.83 12.22 11.18
C GLU A 206 -5.92 12.86 10.29
N LEU A 207 -7.05 12.18 10.08
CA LEU A 207 -8.21 12.72 9.36
C LEU A 207 -8.84 13.92 10.07
N LEU A 208 -9.02 13.85 11.39
CA LEU A 208 -9.59 14.95 12.18
C LEU A 208 -8.69 16.18 12.19
N LEU A 209 -7.37 15.98 12.31
CA LEU A 209 -6.38 17.06 12.25
C LEU A 209 -6.41 17.76 10.89
N ALA A 210 -6.45 17.01 9.79
CA ALA A 210 -6.59 17.59 8.45
C ALA A 210 -7.93 18.34 8.27
N GLY A 211 -9.00 17.90 8.93
CA GLY A 211 -10.27 18.63 9.00
C GLY A 211 -10.14 19.97 9.73
N LEU A 212 -9.48 19.95 10.89
CA LEU A 212 -9.28 21.13 11.72
C LEU A 212 -8.41 22.19 11.02
N ASP A 213 -7.33 21.76 10.36
CA ASP A 213 -6.45 22.66 9.61
C ASP A 213 -7.20 23.38 8.48
N ARG A 214 -8.10 22.67 7.77
CA ARG A 214 -8.96 23.26 6.74
C ARG A 214 -9.92 24.30 7.29
N GLN A 215 -10.44 24.13 8.51
CA GLN A 215 -11.34 25.10 9.15
C GLN A 215 -10.61 26.36 9.62
N ARG A 216 -9.37 26.21 10.11
CA ARG A 216 -8.62 27.31 10.75
C ARG A 216 -8.09 28.34 9.76
N GLY A 217 -7.77 27.94 8.52
CA GLY A 217 -7.38 28.86 7.45
C GLY A 217 -6.11 29.70 7.69
N THR A 218 -5.43 29.54 8.85
CA THR A 218 -4.19 30.25 9.20
C THR A 218 -3.22 29.29 9.89
N ASP A 219 -1.95 29.33 9.49
CA ASP A 219 -0.86 28.54 10.10
C ASP A 219 -0.18 29.24 11.30
N ALA A 220 -0.79 30.31 11.82
CA ALA A 220 -0.20 31.09 12.91
C ALA A 220 -0.20 30.29 14.21
N THR A 221 1.01 30.01 14.75
CA THR A 221 1.14 29.35 16.05
C THR A 221 0.74 30.31 17.17
N PRO A 222 -0.24 29.95 18.03
CA PRO A 222 -0.62 30.80 19.14
C PRO A 222 0.46 30.80 20.23
N TYR A 223 1.07 31.95 20.47
CA TYR A 223 2.00 32.15 21.58
C TYR A 223 1.26 32.71 22.79
N LEU A 224 1.18 31.91 23.85
CA LEU A 224 0.64 32.35 25.13
C LEU A 224 1.77 32.88 26.02
N ARG A 225 1.48 33.93 26.79
CA ARG A 225 2.36 34.29 27.92
C ARG A 225 2.37 33.13 28.90
N MET A 226 3.47 32.94 29.63
CA MET A 226 3.53 31.95 30.71
C MET A 226 2.34 32.17 31.66
N ALA A 227 1.42 31.22 31.66
CA ALA A 227 0.17 31.33 32.42
C ALA A 227 0.42 31.15 33.91
N GLU A 228 -0.37 31.84 34.74
CA GLU A 228 -0.48 31.52 36.15
C GLU A 228 -1.08 30.11 36.32
N ALA A 229 -0.65 29.38 37.36
CA ALA A 229 -1.12 28.03 37.60
C ALA A 229 -2.67 27.98 37.69
N GLY A 230 -3.30 27.12 36.89
CA GLY A 230 -4.74 26.89 36.92
C GLY A 230 -5.57 27.64 35.86
N GLN A 231 -4.97 28.48 35.02
CA GLN A 231 -5.69 29.06 33.87
C GLN A 231 -5.72 28.10 32.68
N LEU A 232 -6.91 27.94 32.07
CA LEU A 232 -7.07 27.17 30.83
C LEU A 232 -6.39 27.88 29.66
N MET A 233 -5.61 27.14 28.89
CA MET A 233 -4.99 27.64 27.67
C MET A 233 -6.03 27.68 26.55
N GLN A 234 -6.68 28.83 26.37
CA GLN A 234 -7.81 29.00 25.43
C GLN A 234 -7.56 28.42 24.03
N PRO A 235 -6.42 28.65 23.35
CA PRO A 235 -6.16 28.04 22.04
C PRO A 235 -6.17 26.49 22.04
N LEU A 236 -5.77 25.86 23.15
CA LEU A 236 -5.85 24.40 23.28
C LEU A 236 -7.27 23.92 23.56
N VAL A 237 -8.06 24.69 24.31
CA VAL A 237 -9.50 24.43 24.52
C VAL A 237 -10.24 24.51 23.18
N GLU A 238 -10.02 25.57 22.41
CA GLU A 238 -10.59 25.73 21.06
C GLU A 238 -10.16 24.60 20.11
N THR A 239 -8.94 24.08 20.27
CA THR A 239 -8.47 22.89 19.54
C THR A 239 -9.24 21.65 19.95
N ALA A 240 -9.44 21.43 21.24
CA ALA A 240 -10.19 20.29 21.76
C ALA A 240 -11.66 20.34 21.33
N ASP A 241 -12.30 21.51 21.42
CA ASP A 241 -13.69 21.72 21.03
C ASP A 241 -13.88 21.49 19.52
N GLY A 242 -12.98 22.02 18.69
CA GLY A 242 -13.02 21.79 17.23
C GLY A 242 -12.86 20.31 16.85
N LEU A 243 -11.96 19.58 17.54
CA LEU A 243 -11.83 18.14 17.35
C LEU A 243 -13.09 17.38 17.79
N ALA A 244 -13.70 17.78 18.91
CA ALA A 244 -14.93 17.17 19.41
C ALA A 244 -16.09 17.37 18.43
N GLU A 245 -16.26 18.59 17.90
CA GLU A 245 -17.27 18.90 16.89
C GLU A 245 -17.06 18.05 15.63
N LEU A 246 -15.84 18.07 15.06
CA LEU A 246 -15.49 17.32 13.87
C LEU A 246 -15.73 15.82 14.03
N SER A 247 -15.43 15.24 15.20
CA SER A 247 -15.60 13.81 15.46
C SER A 247 -17.04 13.33 15.31
N SER A 248 -18.02 14.23 15.45
CA SER A 248 -19.45 13.95 15.31
C SER A 248 -20.03 14.43 13.98
N SER A 249 -19.20 14.98 13.08
CA SER A 249 -19.66 15.57 11.83
C SER A 249 -19.99 14.51 10.77
N ALA A 250 -21.03 14.78 9.99
CA ALA A 250 -21.37 13.96 8.81
C ALA A 250 -20.27 13.97 7.74
N GLU A 251 -19.41 15.00 7.71
CA GLU A 251 -18.27 15.08 6.78
C GLU A 251 -17.20 14.02 7.12
N VAL A 252 -16.86 13.87 8.41
CA VAL A 252 -15.89 12.85 8.85
C VAL A 252 -16.45 11.45 8.60
N GLU A 253 -17.71 11.22 8.95
CA GLU A 253 -18.37 9.94 8.67
C GLU A 253 -18.33 9.59 7.18
N ARG A 254 -18.67 10.55 6.31
CA ARG A 254 -18.59 10.39 4.87
C ARG A 254 -17.16 10.13 4.39
N SER A 255 -16.18 10.85 4.93
CA SER A 255 -14.77 10.67 4.58
C SER A 255 -14.26 9.28 4.96
N LEU A 256 -14.66 8.76 6.12
CA LEU A 256 -14.37 7.38 6.53
C LEU A 256 -15.04 6.36 5.60
N ARG A 257 -16.29 6.59 5.18
CA ARG A 257 -16.96 5.75 4.17
C ARG A 257 -16.21 5.74 2.82
N VAL A 258 -15.75 6.91 2.37
CA VAL A 258 -14.93 7.07 1.15
C VAL A 258 -13.61 6.32 1.25
N GLN A 259 -12.89 6.46 2.37
CA GLN A 259 -11.64 5.74 2.63
C GLN A 259 -11.87 4.23 2.69
N TRP A 260 -12.91 3.78 3.37
CA TRP A 260 -13.25 2.37 3.47
C TRP A 260 -13.59 1.76 2.10
N ALA A 261 -14.43 2.41 1.30
CA ALA A 261 -14.76 1.90 -0.04
C ALA A 261 -13.52 1.84 -0.95
N SER A 262 -12.68 2.88 -0.89
CA SER A 262 -11.38 2.92 -1.59
C SER A 262 -10.52 1.72 -1.16
N ARG A 263 -10.32 1.55 0.15
CA ARG A 263 -9.54 0.47 0.76
C ARG A 263 -10.00 -0.91 0.35
N VAL A 264 -11.30 -1.18 0.44
CA VAL A 264 -11.88 -2.46 0.00
C VAL A 264 -11.59 -2.70 -1.48
N SER A 265 -11.79 -1.69 -2.33
CA SER A 265 -11.50 -1.81 -3.77
C SER A 265 -10.00 -1.92 -4.11
N ALA A 266 -9.12 -1.59 -3.16
CA ALA A 266 -7.67 -1.76 -3.26
C ALA A 266 -7.17 -3.08 -2.65
N ALA A 267 -8.05 -3.92 -2.09
CA ALA A 267 -7.67 -5.04 -1.22
C ALA A 267 -6.72 -4.59 -0.08
N ALA A 268 -6.99 -3.41 0.47
CA ALA A 268 -6.18 -2.69 1.45
C ALA A 268 -4.72 -2.37 1.06
N LEU A 269 -4.30 -2.67 -0.17
CA LEU A 269 -2.95 -2.38 -0.65
C LEU A 269 -2.85 -0.90 -1.03
N GLU A 270 -2.39 -0.07 -0.10
CA GLU A 270 -2.24 1.37 -0.31
C GLU A 270 -0.80 1.81 0.01
N PRO A 271 -0.27 2.84 -0.68
CA PRO A 271 -0.95 3.71 -1.66
C PRO A 271 -1.19 3.04 -3.01
N VAL A 272 -2.27 3.45 -3.68
CA VAL A 272 -2.62 2.96 -5.01
C VAL A 272 -1.99 3.80 -6.11
N PRO A 273 -1.62 3.20 -7.25
CA PRO A 273 -1.14 3.94 -8.42
C PRO A 273 -2.15 4.96 -8.93
N ALA A 274 -1.63 6.04 -9.51
CA ALA A 274 -2.45 7.09 -10.09
C ALA A 274 -3.34 6.56 -11.24
N PRO A 275 -4.53 7.17 -11.45
CA PRO A 275 -5.35 6.90 -12.62
C PRO A 275 -4.57 7.10 -13.92
N GLN A 276 -4.88 6.31 -14.94
CA GLN A 276 -4.26 6.47 -16.26
C GLN A 276 -4.78 7.74 -16.96
N ARG A 277 -3.88 8.40 -17.69
CA ARG A 277 -4.22 9.50 -18.60
C ARG A 277 -4.49 8.90 -19.98
N SER A 278 -5.67 8.32 -20.18
CA SER A 278 -6.08 7.78 -21.48
C SER A 278 -7.54 8.12 -21.75
N GLU A 279 -7.81 8.61 -22.95
CA GLU A 279 -9.15 9.03 -23.35
C GLU A 279 -9.91 7.86 -24.00
N LEU A 280 -11.08 7.56 -23.44
CA LEU A 280 -12.03 6.66 -24.06
C LEU A 280 -12.95 7.45 -25.00
N VAL A 281 -13.03 7.01 -26.26
CA VAL A 281 -13.85 7.62 -27.31
C VAL A 281 -15.03 6.74 -27.70
N ALA A 282 -16.10 7.36 -28.21
CA ALA A 282 -17.25 6.63 -28.72
C ALA A 282 -16.88 5.74 -29.91
N GLY A 283 -17.61 4.64 -30.07
CA GLY A 283 -17.38 3.62 -31.11
C GLY A 283 -16.47 2.48 -30.68
N LEU A 284 -15.72 2.62 -29.58
CA LEU A 284 -14.92 1.53 -29.01
C LEU A 284 -15.81 0.52 -28.29
N ARG A 285 -15.34 -0.73 -28.19
CA ARG A 285 -15.94 -1.74 -27.31
C ARG A 285 -15.09 -1.86 -26.05
N VAL A 286 -15.74 -1.95 -24.91
CA VAL A 286 -15.07 -2.13 -23.61
C VAL A 286 -15.63 -3.32 -22.87
N ARG A 287 -14.81 -3.94 -22.03
CA ARG A 287 -15.24 -4.99 -21.09
C ARG A 287 -14.78 -4.68 -19.68
N SER A 288 -15.46 -5.25 -18.70
CA SER A 288 -15.05 -5.17 -17.30
C SER A 288 -13.68 -5.81 -17.10
N ALA A 289 -12.78 -5.09 -16.45
CA ALA A 289 -11.42 -5.52 -16.11
C ALA A 289 -11.21 -5.64 -14.58
N ALA A 290 -12.01 -4.91 -13.78
CA ALA A 290 -11.97 -5.00 -12.33
C ALA A 290 -13.37 -4.83 -11.72
N ARG A 291 -13.58 -5.49 -10.57
CA ARG A 291 -14.83 -5.37 -9.81
C ARG A 291 -15.01 -3.96 -9.27
N VAL A 292 -16.22 -3.40 -9.47
CA VAL A 292 -16.64 -2.14 -8.85
C VAL A 292 -17.29 -2.44 -7.50
N TYR A 293 -16.69 -1.95 -6.43
CA TYR A 293 -17.30 -1.96 -5.09
C TYR A 293 -18.33 -0.84 -4.99
N ARG A 294 -19.48 -1.12 -4.36
CA ARG A 294 -20.57 -0.17 -4.20
C ARG A 294 -21.00 -0.08 -2.74
N MET A 295 -21.25 1.13 -2.28
CA MET A 295 -21.72 1.44 -0.93
C MET A 295 -22.78 2.56 -1.00
N PRO A 296 -23.85 2.51 -0.18
CA PRO A 296 -24.78 3.62 -0.05
C PRO A 296 -24.10 4.91 0.48
N ASP A 297 -24.42 6.06 -0.12
CA ASP A 297 -24.00 7.39 0.33
C ASP A 297 -25.18 8.38 0.29
N GLY A 298 -26.07 8.27 1.28
CA GLY A 298 -27.33 9.01 1.30
C GLY A 298 -28.25 8.58 0.15
N GLU A 299 -28.68 9.54 -0.65
CA GLU A 299 -29.48 9.29 -1.87
C GLU A 299 -28.63 8.85 -3.08
N ARG A 300 -27.31 8.80 -2.94
CA ARG A 300 -26.36 8.43 -4.00
C ARG A 300 -25.67 7.11 -3.68
N TRP A 301 -24.93 6.61 -4.65
CA TRP A 301 -24.00 5.51 -4.46
C TRP A 301 -22.57 6.04 -4.43
N LEU A 302 -21.76 5.46 -3.56
CA LEU A 302 -20.32 5.54 -3.61
C LEU A 302 -19.80 4.32 -4.37
N TRP A 303 -19.17 4.56 -5.51
CA TRP A 303 -18.48 3.52 -6.28
C TRP A 303 -16.99 3.60 -5.99
N ALA A 304 -16.33 2.46 -5.85
CA ALA A 304 -14.89 2.39 -5.66
C ALA A 304 -14.29 1.28 -6.51
N VAL A 305 -13.17 1.58 -7.15
CA VAL A 305 -12.43 0.62 -7.98
C VAL A 305 -10.96 0.94 -7.93
N ASN A 306 -10.14 -0.11 -7.76
CA ASN A 306 -8.68 -0.02 -7.74
C ASN A 306 -8.13 1.04 -6.76
N GLY A 307 -8.80 1.23 -5.61
CA GLY A 307 -8.43 2.21 -4.59
C GLY A 307 -8.98 3.62 -4.78
N HIS A 308 -9.83 3.85 -5.77
CA HIS A 308 -10.37 5.18 -6.06
C HIS A 308 -11.88 5.18 -5.92
N ALA A 309 -12.39 5.89 -4.91
CA ALA A 309 -13.82 6.08 -4.70
C ALA A 309 -14.35 7.39 -5.30
N PHE A 310 -15.60 7.38 -5.78
CA PHE A 310 -16.31 8.55 -6.30
C PHE A 310 -17.83 8.36 -6.17
N ALA A 311 -18.55 9.47 -5.94
CA ALA A 311 -20.00 9.45 -5.81
C ALA A 311 -20.71 9.49 -7.17
N ILE A 312 -21.82 8.76 -7.31
CA ILE A 312 -22.62 8.69 -8.53
C ILE A 312 -24.12 8.57 -8.22
N GLY A 313 -24.95 9.17 -9.10
CA GLY A 313 -26.42 9.16 -9.00
C GLY A 313 -27.13 8.19 -9.97
N GLY A 314 -26.48 7.09 -10.36
CA GLY A 314 -27.02 6.13 -11.34
C GLY A 314 -25.94 5.16 -11.85
N GLY A 315 -26.17 4.54 -13.01
CA GLY A 315 -25.19 3.67 -13.68
C GLY A 315 -25.38 2.16 -13.47
N ASP A 316 -26.38 1.73 -12.69
CA ASP A 316 -26.62 0.31 -12.42
C ASP A 316 -26.91 -0.50 -13.69
N ALA A 317 -27.63 0.09 -14.65
CA ALA A 317 -27.89 -0.55 -15.95
C ALA A 317 -26.58 -0.78 -16.73
N LEU A 318 -25.70 0.23 -16.79
CA LEU A 318 -24.39 0.11 -17.44
C LEU A 318 -23.53 -0.94 -16.74
N LEU A 319 -23.50 -0.95 -15.41
CA LEU A 319 -22.72 -1.94 -14.66
C LEU A 319 -23.23 -3.36 -14.93
N ALA A 320 -24.54 -3.56 -14.94
CA ALA A 320 -25.14 -4.84 -15.29
C ALA A 320 -24.87 -5.25 -16.75
N GLU A 321 -24.74 -4.30 -17.68
CA GLU A 321 -24.30 -4.58 -19.05
C GLU A 321 -22.82 -5.00 -19.11
N LEU A 322 -21.93 -4.29 -18.40
CA LEU A 322 -20.51 -4.63 -18.29
C LEU A 322 -20.26 -6.01 -17.63
N GLU A 323 -21.13 -6.41 -16.69
CA GLU A 323 -21.09 -7.73 -16.06
C GLU A 323 -21.54 -8.85 -17.02
N ARG A 324 -22.37 -8.54 -18.02
CA ARG A 324 -22.82 -9.50 -19.05
C ARG A 324 -21.82 -9.67 -20.18
N GLY A 325 -20.92 -8.70 -20.39
CA GLY A 325 -19.87 -8.79 -21.39
C GLY A 325 -19.46 -7.42 -21.93
N GLU A 326 -19.19 -7.39 -23.24
CA GLU A 326 -18.69 -6.19 -23.91
C GLU A 326 -19.80 -5.16 -24.14
N VAL A 327 -19.48 -3.89 -23.90
CA VAL A 327 -20.35 -2.75 -24.09
C VAL A 327 -19.76 -1.83 -25.16
N LEU A 328 -20.59 -1.44 -26.13
CA LEU A 328 -20.22 -0.41 -27.11
C LEU A 328 -20.27 0.97 -26.42
N VAL A 329 -19.17 1.69 -26.45
CA VAL A 329 -19.09 3.07 -25.97
C VAL A 329 -19.90 3.95 -26.93
N LYS A 330 -20.99 4.52 -26.44
CA LYS A 330 -21.84 5.46 -27.18
C LYS A 330 -21.58 6.89 -26.71
N ASP A 331 -21.89 7.85 -27.56
CA ASP A 331 -21.90 9.26 -27.18
C ASP A 331 -23.23 9.58 -26.47
N ASP A 332 -23.35 9.11 -25.23
CA ASP A 332 -24.54 9.26 -24.40
C ASP A 332 -24.20 9.66 -22.95
N ALA A 333 -25.22 9.68 -22.08
CA ALA A 333 -25.08 10.07 -20.68
C ALA A 333 -24.10 9.18 -19.88
N TYR A 334 -23.76 7.99 -20.35
CA TYR A 334 -22.83 7.07 -19.69
C TYR A 334 -21.37 7.26 -20.12
N LEU A 335 -21.09 8.02 -21.19
CA LEU A 335 -19.71 8.25 -21.66
C LEU A 335 -18.78 8.82 -20.57
N PRO A 336 -19.17 9.82 -19.75
CA PRO A 336 -18.32 10.30 -18.66
C PRO A 336 -18.01 9.23 -17.61
N LEU A 337 -18.98 8.36 -17.31
CA LEU A 337 -18.81 7.25 -16.38
C LEU A 337 -17.84 6.21 -16.96
N LEU A 338 -18.02 5.82 -18.22
CA LEU A 338 -17.11 4.89 -18.90
C LEU A 338 -15.69 5.46 -19.00
N ARG A 339 -15.53 6.76 -19.28
CA ARG A 339 -14.22 7.44 -19.23
C ARG A 339 -13.59 7.37 -17.84
N ARG A 340 -14.37 7.59 -16.78
CA ARG A 340 -13.90 7.47 -15.40
C ARG A 340 -13.51 6.03 -15.06
N LEU A 341 -14.32 5.04 -15.43
CA LEU A 341 -14.01 3.63 -15.23
C LEU A 341 -12.75 3.23 -16.00
N HIS A 342 -12.58 3.71 -17.23
CA HIS A 342 -11.39 3.46 -18.04
C HIS A 342 -10.15 4.11 -17.43
N SER A 343 -10.23 5.37 -16.96
CA SER A 343 -9.08 6.03 -16.31
C SER A 343 -8.68 5.36 -15.00
N LEU A 344 -9.62 4.71 -14.33
CA LEU A 344 -9.38 3.91 -13.13
C LEU A 344 -9.02 2.45 -13.43
N ARG A 345 -8.95 2.05 -14.72
CA ARG A 345 -8.65 0.67 -15.17
C ARG A 345 -9.67 -0.35 -14.65
N ALA A 346 -10.92 0.08 -14.53
CA ALA A 346 -12.07 -0.77 -14.22
C ALA A 346 -12.64 -1.43 -15.47
N VAL A 347 -12.42 -0.81 -16.63
CA VAL A 347 -12.76 -1.35 -17.95
C VAL A 347 -11.55 -1.21 -18.87
N GLU A 348 -11.45 -2.10 -19.85
CA GLU A 348 -10.43 -2.08 -20.89
C GLU A 348 -11.06 -2.11 -22.28
N VAL A 349 -10.36 -1.53 -23.26
CA VAL A 349 -10.78 -1.54 -24.67
C VAL A 349 -10.52 -2.92 -25.26
N VAL A 350 -11.52 -3.48 -25.94
CA VAL A 350 -11.40 -4.72 -26.70
C VAL A 350 -10.91 -4.40 -28.11
N ALA A 351 -9.84 -5.07 -28.53
CA ALA A 351 -9.22 -4.93 -29.84
C ALA A 351 -10.07 -5.52 -30.97
#